data_AF-A0A933NSN3-F1
#
_entry.id   AF-A0A933NSN3-F1
#
_cell.length_a   1.000
_cell.length_b   1.000
_cell.length_c   1.000
_cell.angle_alpha   90.00
_cell.angle_beta   90.00
_cell.angle_gamma   90.00
#
_symmetry.space_group_name_H-M   'P 1'
#
loop_
_entity.id
_entity.type
_entity.pdbx_description
1 polymer ?
#
loop_
_entity_poly.entity_id
_entity_poly.type
_entity_poly.pdbx_seq_one_letter_code
_entity_poly.pdbx_strand_id
1 'polypeptide(L)' 'MLETGKPANAHIVKTAPGENAAAKVLEARIYGTPVEALCGHIWVPSRDPKQLPLCEECKSIYELYKAFNEGLGDQPND' A
#
# COMPACT_ATOMS: atom_id res chain seq x y z
N MET A 1 20.44 11.28 -12.53
CA MET A 1 19.33 10.70 -13.29
C MET A 1 18.15 10.55 -12.36
N LEU A 2 17.28 11.56 -12.27
CA LEU A 2 16.04 11.47 -11.50
C LEU A 2 14.95 11.17 -12.53
N GLU A 3 14.48 9.93 -12.51
CA GLU A 3 13.71 9.30 -13.58
C GLU A 3 12.45 10.10 -13.94
N THR A 4 12.53 10.88 -15.01
CA THR A 4 11.37 11.36 -15.75
C THR A 4 10.77 10.16 -16.49
N GLY A 5 9.71 9.54 -15.96
CA GLY A 5 8.93 8.61 -16.80
C GLY A 5 8.11 7.49 -16.18
N LYS A 6 8.13 7.22 -14.87
CA LYS A 6 7.13 6.28 -14.31
C LYS A 6 5.79 7.02 -14.13
N PRO A 7 4.66 6.53 -14.68
CA PRO A 7 3.37 7.04 -14.27
C PRO A 7 3.28 6.91 -12.74
N ALA A 8 2.75 7.94 -12.08
CA ALA A 8 2.54 7.86 -10.65
C ALA A 8 1.59 6.67 -10.42
N ASN A 9 2.07 5.59 -9.80
CA ASN A 9 1.26 4.41 -9.52
C ASN A 9 0.81 4.48 -8.06
N ALA A 10 -0.36 3.93 -7.76
CA ALA A 10 -0.79 3.70 -6.39
C ALA A 10 0.00 2.51 -5.81
N HIS A 11 0.47 2.64 -4.57
CA HIS A 11 1.22 1.60 -3.87
C HIS A 11 0.41 1.07 -2.67
N ILE A 12 0.46 -0.23 -2.42
CA ILE A 12 -0.14 -0.86 -1.23
C ILE A 12 0.86 -0.78 -0.08
N VAL A 13 0.46 -0.23 1.07
CA VAL A 13 1.34 -0.09 2.25
C VAL A 13 1.47 -1.40 3.00
N LYS A 14 2.68 -1.69 3.48
CA LYS A 14 2.97 -2.80 4.41
C LYS A 14 2.32 -2.54 5.78
N THR A 15 1.47 -3.45 6.21
CA THR A 15 0.84 -3.44 7.54
C THR A 15 1.15 -4.70 8.34
N ALA A 16 1.18 -4.56 9.66
CA ALA A 16 1.22 -5.71 10.56
C ALA A 16 -0.19 -6.35 10.70
N PRO A 17 -0.28 -7.62 11.13
CA PRO A 17 -1.56 -8.24 11.49
C PRO A 17 -2.29 -7.40 12.54
N GLY A 18 -3.56 -7.07 12.28
CA GLY A 18 -4.39 -6.22 13.14
C GLY A 18 -4.21 -4.71 12.94
N GLU A 19 -3.34 -4.27 12.02
CA GLU A 19 -3.13 -2.86 11.71
C GLU A 19 -3.98 -2.42 10.50
N ASN A 20 -4.70 -1.31 10.63
CA ASN A 20 -5.51 -0.76 9.55
C ASN A 20 -4.65 0.06 8.57
N ALA A 21 -4.57 -0.40 7.31
CA ALA A 21 -3.76 0.25 6.27
C ALA A 21 -4.19 1.68 5.95
N ALA A 22 -5.49 1.95 5.93
CA ALA A 22 -6.01 3.29 5.61
C ALA A 22 -5.69 4.29 6.73
N ALA A 23 -5.81 3.87 7.99
CA ALA A 23 -5.45 4.68 9.15
C ALA A 23 -3.94 5.01 9.15
N LYS A 24 -3.08 4.03 8.86
CA LYS A 24 -1.63 4.22 8.77
C LYS A 24 -1.24 5.23 7.68
N VAL A 25 -1.84 5.13 6.50
CA VAL A 25 -1.60 6.09 5.39
C VAL A 25 -2.09 7.49 5.76
N LEU A 26 -3.25 7.60 6.40
CA LEU A 26 -3.81 8.87 6.84
C LEU A 26 -2.91 9.54 7.89
N GLU A 27 -2.50 8.78 8.91
CA GLU A 27 -1.60 9.25 9.96
C GLU A 27 -0.27 9.74 9.36
N ALA A 28 0.33 8.95 8.46
CA ALA A 28 1.55 9.32 7.80
C ALA A 28 1.42 10.58 6.92
N ARG A 29 0.25 10.79 6.33
CA ARG A 29 -0.06 12.00 5.57
C ARG A 29 -0.17 13.23 6.47
N ILE A 30 -0.72 13.07 7.68
CA ILE A 30 -0.87 14.16 8.66
C ILE A 30 0.49 14.55 9.24
N TYR A 31 1.26 13.56 9.69
CA TYR A 31 2.55 13.79 10.36
C TYR A 31 3.73 13.93 9.39
N GLY A 32 3.52 13.69 8.09
CA GLY A 32 4.59 13.71 7.09
C GLY A 32 5.60 12.59 7.28
N THR A 33 5.19 11.45 7.84
CA THR A 33 6.08 10.30 8.04
C THR A 33 6.14 9.45 6.77
N PRO A 34 7.31 8.84 6.47
CA PRO A 34 7.42 7.94 5.34
C PRO A 34 6.70 6.62 5.60
N VAL A 35 6.02 6.09 4.58
CA VAL A 35 5.44 4.75 4.57
C VAL A 35 6.17 3.88 3.54
N GLU A 36 6.19 2.58 3.80
CA GLU A 36 6.81 1.59 2.92
C GLU A 36 5.74 0.75 2.20
N ALA A 37 5.88 0.62 0.88
CA ALA A 37 5.04 -0.19 0.03
C ALA A 37 5.38 -1.68 0.15
N LEU A 38 4.46 -2.56 -0.27
CA LEU A 38 4.75 -3.98 -0.48
C LEU A 38 5.95 -4.19 -1.40
N CYS A 39 6.09 -3.40 -2.47
CA CYS A 39 7.23 -3.46 -3.39
C CYS A 39 8.53 -2.83 -2.84
N GLY A 40 8.52 -2.29 -1.62
CA GLY A 40 9.69 -1.61 -1.01
C GLY A 40 9.84 -0.14 -1.39
N HIS A 41 8.91 0.44 -2.15
CA HIS A 41 8.89 1.88 -2.39
C HIS A 41 8.59 2.64 -1.10
N ILE A 42 9.43 3.60 -0.74
CA ILE A 42 9.24 4.44 0.44
C ILE A 42 8.84 5.84 -0.01
N TRP A 43 7.71 6.36 0.49
CA TRP A 43 7.23 7.69 0.15
C TRP A 43 6.50 8.35 1.31
N VAL A 44 6.44 9.69 1.30
CA VAL A 44 5.56 10.44 2.20
C VAL A 44 4.25 10.71 1.46
N PRO A 45 3.09 10.21 1.94
CA PRO A 45 1.82 10.37 1.25
C PRO A 45 1.40 11.85 1.27
N SER A 46 1.22 12.43 0.09
CA SER A 46 0.83 13.85 -0.07
C SER A 46 -0.36 14.07 -1.02
N ARG A 47 -0.64 13.13 -1.93
CA ARG A 47 -1.70 13.20 -2.94
C ARG A 47 -2.70 12.06 -2.78
N ASP A 48 -3.94 12.31 -3.21
CA ASP A 48 -4.98 11.28 -3.25
C ASP A 48 -4.72 10.31 -4.43
N PRO A 49 -4.53 9.00 -4.18
CA PRO A 49 -4.12 8.05 -5.21
C PRO A 49 -5.27 7.53 -6.07
N LYS A 50 -6.53 7.97 -5.86
CA LYS A 50 -7.73 7.42 -6.55
C LYS A 50 -7.71 7.50 -8.09
N GLN A 51 -6.79 8.27 -8.67
CA GLN A 51 -6.66 8.45 -10.12
C GLN A 51 -5.43 7.74 -10.71
N LEU A 52 -4.70 6.96 -9.92
CA LEU A 52 -3.44 6.34 -10.32
C LEU A 52 -3.60 4.83 -10.51
N PRO A 53 -3.02 4.23 -11.57
CA PRO A 53 -2.99 2.79 -11.72
C PRO A 53 -2.21 2.15 -10.57
N LEU A 54 -2.66 0.98 -10.10
CA LEU A 54 -1.97 0.25 -9.02
C LEU A 54 -0.60 -0.26 -9.51
N CYS A 55 0.40 -0.22 -8.63
CA CYS A 55 1.71 -0.81 -8.89
C CYS A 55 1.55 -2.33 -9.09
N GLU A 56 1.90 -2.83 -10.28
CA GLU A 56 1.80 -4.25 -10.63
C GLU A 56 2.56 -5.16 -9.66
N GLU A 57 3.72 -4.72 -9.14
CA GLU A 57 4.47 -5.47 -8.13
C GLU A 57 3.70 -5.56 -6.81
N CYS A 58 3.11 -4.45 -6.33
CA CYS A 58 2.28 -4.47 -5.13
C CYS A 58 1.06 -5.37 -5.32
N LYS A 59 0.45 -5.36 -6.52
CA LYS A 59 -0.68 -6.21 -6.88
C LYS A 59 -0.30 -7.69 -6.84
N SER A 60 0.79 -8.09 -7.50
CA SER A 60 1.25 -9.49 -7.47
C SER A 60 1.58 -9.97 -6.05
N ILE A 61 2.24 -9.14 -5.25
CA ILE A 61 2.53 -9.48 -3.85
C ILE A 61 1.22 -9.64 -3.06
N TYR A 62 0.28 -8.71 -3.20
CA TYR A 62 -1.02 -8.79 -2.52
C TYR A 62 -1.80 -10.05 -2.90
N GLU A 63 -1.86 -10.40 -4.19
CA GLU A 63 -2.52 -11.62 -4.65
C GLU A 63 -1.83 -12.88 -4.11
N LEU A 64 -0.50 -12.92 -4.04
CA LEU A 64 0.23 -14.01 -3.40
C LEU A 64 -0.12 -14.10 -1.91
N TYR A 65 -0.03 -13.00 -1.17
CA TYR A 65 -0.40 -12.96 0.25
C TYR A 65 -1.84 -13.42 0.45
N LYS A 66 -2.77 -12.96 -0.38
CA LYS A 66 -4.17 -13.37 -0.34
C LYS A 66 -4.32 -14.87 -0.59
N ALA A 67 -3.69 -15.41 -1.63
CA ALA A 67 -3.74 -16.84 -1.97
C ALA A 67 -3.12 -17.73 -0.88
N PHE A 68 -2.04 -17.28 -0.23
CA PHE A 68 -1.42 -18.00 0.88
C PHE A 68 -2.19 -17.83 2.20
N ASN A 69 -2.95 -16.75 2.35
CA ASN A 69 -3.74 -16.45 3.54
C ASN A 69 -5.23 -16.80 3.37
N GLU A 70 -5.63 -17.41 2.25
CA GLU A 70 -6.97 -17.96 1.94
C GLU A 70 -7.30 -19.22 2.78
N GLY A 71 -6.68 -19.34 3.96
CA GLY A 71 -6.99 -20.30 5.02
C GLY A 71 -7.02 -19.65 6.42
N LEU A 72 -6.82 -18.33 6.52
CA LEU A 72 -6.99 -17.56 7.75
C LEU A 72 -8.20 -16.64 7.53
N GLY A 73 -9.34 -17.01 8.13
CA GLY A 73 -10.65 -16.42 7.88
C GLY A 73 -10.65 -14.90 7.91
N ASP A 74 -10.80 -14.29 6.73
CA ASP A 74 -11.24 -12.92 6.56
C ASP A 74 -12.76 -12.88 6.78
N GLN A 75 -13.17 -12.79 8.04
CA GLN A 75 -14.46 -12.20 8.37
C GLN A 75 -14.19 -10.92 9.15
N PRO A 76 -14.17 -9.74 8.50
CA PRO A 76 -14.44 -8.50 9.19
C PRO A 76 -15.91 -8.55 9.62
N ASN A 77 -16.16 -9.05 10.83
CA ASN A 77 -17.48 -9.02 11.44
C ASN A 77 -17.71 -7.59 11.97
N ASP A 78 -18.71 -6.93 11.36
CA ASP A 78 -19.41 -5.66 11.67
C ASP A 78 -18.59 -4.44 12.17
#